data_AF-A0A444XHP4-F1
#
_entry.id   AF-A0A444XHP4-F1
#
_cell.length_a   1.000
_cell.length_b   1.000
_cell.length_c   1.000
_cell.angle_alpha   90.00
_cell.angle_beta   90.00
_cell.angle_gamma   90.00
#
_symmetry.space_group_name_H-M   'P 1'
#
loop_
_entity.id
_entity.type
_entity.pdbx_description
1 polymer ?
#
loop_
_entity_poly.entity_id
_entity_poly.type
_entity_poly.pdbx_seq_one_letter_code
_entity_poly.pdbx_strand_id
1 'polypeptide(L)' 'MTAPCETSILYPKHGENLHCFTAITPCAVLDILSPPYREDEGRKCTYYHDYPYSTFCK' A
#
# COMPACT_ATOMS: atom_id res chain seq x y z
N MET A 1 2.87 12.65 2.74
CA MET A 1 1.59 13.38 2.84
C MET A 1 1.64 14.28 4.06
N THR A 2 1.09 15.48 3.97
CA THR A 2 0.92 16.42 5.08
C THR A 2 -0.49 16.97 5.00
N ALA A 3 -1.23 17.03 6.10
CA ALA A 3 -2.58 17.58 6.09
C ALA A 3 -2.55 19.12 5.90
N PRO A 4 -3.52 19.71 5.17
CA PRO A 4 -4.58 19.04 4.41
C PRO A 4 -4.05 18.40 3.12
N CYS A 5 -4.63 17.26 2.73
CA CYS A 5 -4.24 16.52 1.55
C CYS A 5 -5.47 15.92 0.85
N GLU A 6 -5.42 15.84 -0.47
CA GLU A 6 -6.44 15.16 -1.27
C GLU A 6 -6.44 13.65 -1.02
N THR A 7 -7.59 13.02 -1.26
CA THR A 7 -7.72 11.55 -1.20
C THR A 7 -6.95 10.93 -2.36
N SER A 8 -6.15 9.90 -2.06
CA SER A 8 -5.47 9.10 -3.08
C SER A 8 -6.29 7.86 -3.44
N ILE A 9 -6.18 7.38 -4.68
CA ILE A 9 -6.90 6.20 -5.19
C ILE A 9 -5.89 5.21 -5.78
N LEU A 10 -6.03 3.94 -5.40
CA LEU A 10 -5.24 2.83 -5.91
C LEU A 10 -6.16 1.86 -6.65
N TYR A 11 -5.66 1.25 -7.73
CA TYR A 11 -6.40 0.25 -8.51
C TYR A 11 -5.67 -1.10 -8.52
N PRO A 12 -6.37 -2.23 -8.72
CA PRO A 12 -5.77 -3.55 -8.59
C PRO A 12 -4.51 -3.80 -9.44
N LYS A 13 -4.38 -3.13 -10.60
CA LYS A 13 -3.25 -3.29 -11.53
C LYS A 13 -2.63 -1.97 -12.01
N HIS A 14 -3.07 -0.83 -11.45
CA HIS A 14 -2.63 0.50 -11.88
C HIS A 14 -2.51 1.42 -10.66
N GLY A 15 -1.55 2.34 -10.69
CA GLY A 15 -1.34 3.32 -9.61
C GLY A 15 -0.89 2.66 -8.30
N GLU A 16 0.37 2.21 -8.25
CA GLU A 16 1.09 1.82 -7.02
C GLU A 16 0.26 1.03 -5.99
N ASN A 17 -0.35 -0.09 -6.42
CA ASN A 17 -1.13 -0.96 -5.52
C ASN A 17 -0.29 -1.59 -4.38
N LEU A 18 1.03 -1.42 -4.41
CA LEU A 18 1.96 -1.73 -3.33
C LEU A 18 2.45 -0.40 -2.74
N HIS A 19 2.24 -0.20 -1.44
CA HIS A 19 2.66 1.00 -0.74
C HIS A 19 3.01 0.70 0.72
N CYS A 20 3.77 1.60 1.32
CA CYS A 20 4.14 1.56 2.73
C CYS A 20 3.96 2.95 3.33
N PHE A 21 3.28 3.03 4.49
CA PHE A 21 3.13 4.27 5.24
C PHE A 21 4.05 4.26 6.46
N THR A 22 4.91 5.27 6.56
CA THR A 22 5.75 5.51 7.73
C THR A 22 5.35 6.84 8.35
N ALA A 23 4.85 6.81 9.58
CA ALA A 23 4.48 8.01 10.32
C ALA A 23 5.74 8.82 10.70
N ILE A 24 5.83 10.07 10.23
CA ILE A 24 6.91 11.01 10.59
C ILE A 24 6.54 11.79 11.87
N THR A 25 5.25 12.11 12.01
CA THR A 25 4.61 12.70 13.18
C THR A 25 3.36 11.89 13.51
N PRO A 26 2.74 12.05 14.70
CA PRO A 26 1.44 11.44 14.97
C PRO A 26 0.43 11.80 13.87
N CYS A 27 -0.14 10.77 13.24
CA CYS A 27 -1.03 10.91 12.10
C CYS A 27 -2.17 9.91 12.17
N ALA A 28 -3.25 10.19 11.44
CA ALA A 28 -4.35 9.28 11.20
C ALA A 28 -4.53 9.10 9.69
N VAL A 29 -4.83 7.88 9.27
CA VAL A 29 -5.15 7.53 7.88
C VAL A 29 -6.54 6.91 7.87
N LEU A 30 -7.38 7.34 6.92
CA LEU A 30 -8.71 6.79 6.70
C LEU A 30 -8.70 6.07 5.35
N ASP A 31 -8.84 4.75 5.38
CA ASP A 31 -8.89 3.91 4.17
C ASP A 31 -10.29 3.34 3.94
N ILE A 32 -10.69 3.32 2.66
CA ILE A 32 -11.91 2.67 2.19
C ILE A 32 -11.49 1.57 1.21
N LEU A 33 -11.75 0.31 1.55
CA LEU A 33 -11.41 -0.85 0.72
C LEU A 33 -12.65 -1.39 0.01
N SER A 34 -12.57 -1.56 -1.33
CA SER A 34 -13.67 -2.07 -2.14
C SER A 34 -13.18 -3.05 -3.22
N PRO A 35 -13.39 -4.37 -3.06
CA PRO A 35 -13.86 -5.06 -1.84
C PRO A 35 -12.78 -5.14 -0.76
N PRO A 36 -13.14 -5.40 0.52
CA PRO A 36 -12.17 -5.67 1.57
C PRO A 36 -11.46 -7.02 1.35
N TYR A 37 -10.33 -7.20 2.05
CA TYR A 37 -9.62 -8.49 2.11
C TYR A 37 -10.54 -9.60 2.63
N ARG A 38 -10.43 -10.78 2.01
CA ARG A 38 -11.16 -12.01 2.34
C ARG A 38 -10.36 -13.19 1.82
N GLU A 39 -9.69 -13.90 2.73
CA GLU A 39 -8.75 -14.97 2.36
C GLU A 39 -9.43 -16.18 1.73
N ASP A 40 -10.64 -16.51 2.17
CA ASP A 40 -11.49 -17.57 1.65
C ASP A 40 -11.87 -17.36 0.18
N GLU A 41 -11.99 -16.09 -0.24
CA GLU A 41 -12.20 -15.69 -1.62
C GLU A 41 -10.88 -15.34 -2.36
N GLY A 42 -9.73 -15.66 -1.78
CA GLY A 42 -8.41 -15.42 -2.38
C GLY A 42 -7.88 -13.99 -2.29
N ARG A 43 -8.59 -13.05 -1.65
CA ARG A 43 -8.13 -11.67 -1.42
C ARG A 43 -7.32 -11.58 -0.13
N LYS A 44 -6.11 -12.12 -0.18
CA LYS A 44 -5.15 -12.12 0.94
C LYS A 44 -4.36 -10.81 0.99
N CYS A 45 -4.06 -10.33 2.19
CA CYS A 45 -3.10 -9.25 2.39
C CYS A 45 -1.69 -9.87 2.45
N THR A 46 -0.87 -9.56 1.45
CA THR A 46 0.50 -10.09 1.34
C THR A 46 1.50 -8.96 1.56
N TYR A 47 2.51 -9.21 2.41
CA TYR A 47 3.58 -8.27 2.71
C TYR A 47 4.80 -8.54 1.83
N TYR A 48 5.49 -7.47 1.43
CA TYR A 48 6.66 -7.52 0.57
C TYR A 48 7.80 -6.70 1.19
N HIS A 49 9.04 -7.12 0.94
CA HIS A 49 10.23 -6.31 1.16
C HIS A 49 10.70 -5.79 -0.19
N ASP A 50 10.98 -4.49 -0.27
CA ASP A 50 11.61 -3.89 -1.42
C ASP A 50 13.13 -4.09 -1.37
N TYR A 51 13.71 -4.43 -2.52
CA TYR A 51 15.15 -4.56 -2.70
C TYR A 51 15.56 -3.78 -3.93
N PRO A 52 16.72 -3.08 -3.89
CA PRO A 52 17.34 -2.57 -5.11
C PRO A 52 17.50 -3.68 -6.15
N TYR A 53 17.33 -3.34 -7.43
CA TYR A 53 17.50 -4.30 -8.53
C TYR A 53 18.86 -5.02 -8.48
N SER A 54 19.92 -4.31 -8.08
CA SER A 54 21.28 -4.84 -7.97
C SER A 54 21.50 -5.83 -6.82
N THR A 55 20.57 -5.96 -5.86
CA THR A 55 20.76 -6.81 -4.67
C THR A 55 21.03 -8.27 -5.02
N PHE A 56 20.50 -8.76 -6.15
CA PHE A 56 20.64 -10.15 -6.59
C PHE A 56 21.44 -10.31 -7.90
N CYS A 57 21.95 -9.21 -8.47
CA CYS A 57 22.84 -9.27 -9.61
C CYS A 57 24.23 -9.73 -9.12
N LYS A 58 24.72 -10.86 -9.66
CA LYS A 58 26.09 -11.33 -9.45
C LYS A 58 27.03 -10.72 -10.47
#